data_AF-A0A450YX75-F1
#
_entry.id   AF-A0A450YX75-F1
#
_cell.length_a   1.000
_cell.length_b   1.000
_cell.length_c   1.000
_cell.angle_alpha   90.00
_cell.angle_beta   90.00
_cell.angle_gamma   90.00
#
_symmetry.space_group_name_H-M   'P 1'
#
loop_
_entity.id
_entity.type
_entity.pdbx_description
1 polymer ?
#
loop_
_entity_poly.entity_id
_entity_poly.type
_entity_poly.pdbx_seq_one_letter_code
_entity_poly.pdbx_strand_id
1 'polypeptide(L)'
;MAMGLIGNIPACFQIGRMRTHPAGFPIITNLPRAESKIQSLAHEIVAGLQAHTDLYPSPPISAKDLDKALAAYTDTADAATELQAKAEHATATKDEALQTLVDDMKMILRYAENATHFDDASLKFLGWGGRHVRTSLQAPGQTRSLEAPRQGEGWIFLDWKEPDDGGKVAAYKVRRREEGSENWVDVGTAIETEITLSGQPSSQRFEFHVLAINKAGEGEASNGVLAVL
;
A
#
# COMPACT_ATOMS: atom_id res chain seq x y z
N MET A 1 20.18 -52.89 -46.92
CA MET A 1 21.34 -52.22 -46.29
C MET A 1 21.03 -50.72 -46.29
N ALA A 2 20.74 -50.10 -45.14
CA ALA A 2 21.70 -49.45 -44.22
C ALA A 2 22.44 -48.29 -44.94
N MET A 3 22.61 -47.04 -44.48
CA MET A 3 22.54 -46.25 -43.23
C MET A 3 22.30 -44.78 -43.71
N GLY A 4 21.72 -43.81 -43.00
CA GLY A 4 22.08 -43.23 -41.70
C GLY A 4 22.76 -41.85 -41.88
N LEU A 5 22.30 -40.83 -41.11
CA LEU A 5 22.96 -39.58 -40.63
C LEU A 5 22.02 -38.35 -40.70
N ILE A 6 21.19 -38.13 -39.66
CA ILE A 6 21.39 -37.25 -38.49
C ILE A 6 21.15 -35.77 -38.82
N GLY A 7 19.95 -35.30 -38.48
CA GLY A 7 19.56 -33.89 -38.44
C GLY A 7 19.99 -33.24 -37.13
N ASN A 8 20.46 -32.00 -37.23
CA ASN A 8 20.92 -31.15 -36.15
C ASN A 8 19.73 -30.33 -35.60
N ILE A 9 19.30 -30.58 -34.37
CA ILE A 9 18.26 -29.80 -33.65
C ILE A 9 18.97 -29.07 -32.50
N PRO A 10 18.87 -27.74 -32.37
CA PRO A 10 19.54 -27.02 -31.31
C PRO A 10 18.80 -27.13 -29.97
N ALA A 11 19.60 -27.40 -28.94
CA ALA A 11 19.48 -27.01 -27.54
C ALA A 11 18.13 -27.20 -26.81
N CYS A 12 18.05 -28.31 -26.07
CA CYS A 12 17.22 -28.47 -24.89
C CYS A 12 17.35 -27.26 -23.95
N PHE A 13 16.29 -26.49 -23.79
CA PHE A 13 16.10 -25.61 -22.63
C PHE A 13 15.82 -26.52 -21.43
N GLN A 14 16.68 -26.48 -20.42
CA GLN A 14 16.61 -27.34 -19.24
C GLN A 14 15.25 -27.18 -18.54
N ILE A 15 14.37 -28.17 -18.71
CA ILE A 15 13.22 -28.40 -17.87
C ILE A 15 13.77 -28.61 -16.45
N GLY A 16 13.57 -27.61 -15.60
CA GLY A 16 13.88 -27.70 -14.18
C GLY A 16 13.20 -28.95 -13.61
N ARG A 17 14.02 -29.88 -13.10
CA ARG A 17 13.65 -31.08 -12.33
C ARG A 17 12.15 -31.23 -12.10
N MET A 18 11.52 -32.16 -12.83
CA MET A 18 10.32 -32.83 -12.29
C MET A 18 10.74 -33.42 -10.93
N ARG A 19 10.37 -32.74 -9.84
CA ARG A 19 10.42 -33.33 -8.52
C ARG A 19 9.35 -34.41 -8.52
N THR A 20 9.74 -35.65 -8.74
CA THR A 20 8.90 -36.81 -8.39
C THR A 20 8.62 -36.69 -6.90
N HIS A 21 7.40 -36.31 -6.56
CA HIS A 21 6.96 -36.16 -5.18
C HIS A 21 6.67 -37.56 -4.62
N PRO A 22 7.09 -37.88 -3.39
CA PRO A 22 6.72 -39.14 -2.76
C PRO A 22 5.19 -39.22 -2.68
N ALA A 23 4.65 -40.37 -3.08
CA ALA A 23 3.21 -40.61 -3.22
C ALA A 23 2.43 -40.16 -1.98
N GLY A 24 1.52 -39.18 -2.14
CA GLY A 24 0.51 -38.90 -1.11
C GLY A 24 0.01 -37.46 -0.92
N PHE A 25 0.63 -36.42 -1.49
CA PHE A 25 0.17 -35.02 -1.29
C PHE A 25 -0.53 -34.42 -2.52
N PRO A 26 -1.66 -33.70 -2.35
CA PRO A 26 -2.41 -33.12 -3.46
C PRO A 26 -1.66 -31.94 -4.11
N ILE A 27 -1.53 -31.97 -5.45
CA ILE A 27 -0.77 -31.02 -6.29
C ILE A 27 -1.24 -29.56 -6.13
N ILE A 28 -2.49 -29.33 -5.72
CA ILE A 28 -3.13 -28.02 -5.58
C ILE A 28 -2.42 -27.13 -4.53
N THR A 29 -1.67 -27.70 -3.59
CA THR A 29 -1.00 -26.94 -2.52
C THR A 29 0.31 -26.26 -2.95
N ASN A 30 0.81 -26.51 -4.17
CA ASN A 30 2.10 -26.03 -4.67
C ASN A 30 2.00 -25.13 -5.93
N LEU A 31 0.93 -24.35 -6.08
CA LEU A 31 0.84 -23.38 -7.17
C LEU A 31 1.94 -22.30 -7.03
N PRO A 32 2.65 -21.91 -8.11
CA PRO A 32 3.62 -20.83 -8.04
C PRO A 32 2.95 -19.51 -7.65
N ARG A 33 3.64 -18.69 -6.85
CA ARG A 33 3.17 -17.35 -6.45
C ARG A 33 3.60 -16.23 -7.40
N ALA A 34 4.63 -16.47 -8.20
CA ALA A 34 5.13 -15.48 -9.15
C ALA A 34 4.27 -15.48 -10.41
N GLU A 35 3.80 -14.31 -10.83
CA GLU A 35 2.87 -14.14 -11.95
C GLU A 35 3.39 -14.76 -13.25
N SER A 36 4.66 -14.54 -13.59
CA SER A 36 5.30 -15.13 -14.79
C SER A 36 5.31 -16.66 -14.78
N LYS A 37 5.48 -17.26 -13.60
CA LYS A 37 5.42 -18.72 -13.44
C LYS A 37 3.99 -19.25 -13.54
N ILE A 38 3.00 -18.48 -13.10
CA ILE A 38 1.58 -18.83 -13.24
C ILE A 38 1.19 -18.79 -14.72
N GLN A 39 1.57 -17.76 -15.47
CA GLN A 39 1.33 -17.68 -16.92
C GLN A 39 1.97 -18.85 -17.67
N SER A 40 3.24 -19.16 -17.36
CA SER A 40 3.96 -20.27 -17.99
C SER A 40 3.27 -21.61 -17.72
N LEU A 41 2.89 -21.87 -16.46
CA LEU A 41 2.14 -23.07 -16.09
C LEU A 41 0.78 -23.12 -16.78
N ALA A 42 0.08 -22.01 -16.92
CA ALA A 42 -1.21 -21.95 -17.59
C ALA A 42 -1.10 -22.29 -19.09
N HIS A 43 -0.06 -21.81 -19.79
CA HIS A 43 0.22 -22.22 -21.17
C HIS A 43 0.52 -23.72 -21.29
N GLU A 44 1.29 -24.28 -20.34
CA GLU A 44 1.54 -25.73 -20.29
C GLU A 44 0.25 -26.52 -20.06
N ILE A 45 -0.65 -26.04 -19.20
CA ILE A 45 -1.96 -26.67 -18.95
C ILE A 45 -2.83 -26.64 -20.20
N VAL A 46 -2.92 -25.51 -20.90
CA VAL A 46 -3.65 -25.41 -22.18
C VAL A 46 -3.11 -26.42 -23.18
N ALA A 47 -1.78 -26.43 -23.40
CA ALA A 47 -1.15 -27.32 -24.36
C ALA A 47 -1.38 -28.80 -24.00
N GLY A 48 -1.29 -29.15 -22.71
CA GLY A 48 -1.55 -30.50 -22.23
C GLY A 48 -3.01 -30.94 -22.41
N LEU A 49 -3.97 -30.06 -22.13
CA LEU A 49 -5.40 -30.33 -22.32
C LEU A 49 -5.77 -30.51 -23.80
N GLN A 50 -5.11 -29.78 -24.71
CA GLN A 50 -5.31 -29.91 -26.15
C GLN A 50 -4.65 -31.18 -26.71
N ALA A 51 -3.47 -31.56 -26.22
CA ALA A 51 -2.72 -32.71 -26.72
C ALA A 51 -3.27 -34.06 -26.22
N HIS A 52 -3.93 -34.07 -25.06
CA HIS A 52 -4.39 -35.30 -24.39
C HIS A 52 -5.89 -35.30 -24.09
N THR A 53 -6.70 -35.04 -25.11
CA THR A 53 -8.17 -35.05 -25.01
C THR A 53 -8.73 -36.39 -24.53
N ASP A 54 -8.03 -37.49 -24.81
CA ASP A 54 -8.44 -38.85 -24.40
C ASP A 54 -8.39 -39.04 -22.88
N LEU A 55 -7.47 -38.35 -22.20
CA LEU A 55 -7.31 -38.39 -20.75
C LEU A 55 -8.22 -37.40 -20.03
N TYR A 56 -8.60 -36.32 -20.71
CA TYR A 56 -9.43 -35.24 -20.18
C TYR A 56 -10.60 -34.95 -21.14
N PRO A 57 -11.58 -35.87 -21.25
CA PRO A 57 -12.66 -35.73 -22.23
C PRO A 57 -13.67 -34.63 -21.88
N SER A 58 -13.74 -34.21 -20.61
CA SER A 58 -14.67 -33.19 -20.14
C SER A 58 -14.06 -32.39 -18.99
N PRO A 59 -13.05 -31.54 -19.27
CA PRO A 59 -12.48 -30.69 -18.24
C PRO A 59 -13.50 -29.63 -17.80
N PRO A 60 -13.53 -29.24 -16.52
CA PRO A 60 -14.45 -28.22 -16.02
C PRO A 60 -14.32 -26.84 -16.70
N ILE A 61 -13.12 -26.53 -17.20
CA ILE A 61 -12.82 -25.36 -18.03
C ILE A 61 -12.17 -25.88 -19.30
N SER A 62 -12.65 -25.43 -20.47
CA SER A 62 -12.05 -25.84 -21.73
C SER A 62 -10.69 -25.17 -21.94
N ALA A 63 -9.78 -25.81 -22.68
CA ALA A 63 -8.49 -25.21 -23.02
C ALA A 63 -8.65 -23.84 -23.71
N LYS A 64 -9.72 -23.68 -24.52
CA LYS A 64 -10.04 -22.44 -25.22
C LYS A 64 -10.46 -21.32 -24.27
N ASP A 65 -11.22 -21.64 -23.23
CA ASP A 65 -11.65 -20.65 -22.23
C ASP A 65 -10.47 -20.23 -21.33
N LEU A 66 -9.56 -21.16 -21.02
CA LEU A 66 -8.32 -20.85 -20.31
C LEU A 66 -7.37 -19.98 -21.16
N ASP A 67 -7.24 -20.25 -22.47
CA ASP A 67 -6.51 -19.39 -23.41
C ASP A 67 -7.10 -17.97 -23.46
N LYS A 68 -8.43 -17.86 -23.49
CA LYS A 68 -9.11 -16.56 -23.45
C LYS A 68 -8.82 -15.81 -22.15
N ALA A 69 -8.77 -16.51 -21.02
CA ALA A 69 -8.41 -15.90 -19.74
C ALA A 69 -6.95 -15.44 -19.70
N LEU A 70 -6.03 -16.18 -20.33
CA LEU A 70 -4.62 -15.78 -20.46
C LEU A 70 -4.47 -14.52 -21.30
N ALA A 71 -5.12 -14.47 -22.47
CA ALA A 71 -5.10 -13.29 -23.34
C ALA A 71 -5.69 -12.05 -22.63
N ALA A 72 -6.81 -12.22 -21.93
CA ALA A 72 -7.39 -11.13 -21.15
C ALA A 72 -6.45 -10.63 -20.05
N TYR A 73 -5.74 -11.54 -19.36
CA TYR A 73 -4.77 -11.16 -18.35
C TYR A 73 -3.57 -10.42 -18.95
N THR A 74 -3.00 -10.88 -20.07
CA THR A 74 -1.90 -10.17 -20.74
C THR A 74 -2.31 -8.76 -21.17
N ASP A 75 -3.51 -8.60 -21.74
CA ASP A 75 -4.03 -7.29 -22.13
C ASP A 75 -4.15 -6.34 -20.92
N THR A 76 -4.61 -6.85 -19.77
CA THR A 76 -4.69 -6.05 -18.53
C THR A 76 -3.32 -5.71 -17.95
N ALA A 77 -2.34 -6.61 -18.06
CA ALA A 77 -0.99 -6.40 -17.56
C ALA A 77 -0.24 -5.35 -18.40
N ASP A 78 -0.40 -5.40 -19.72
CA ASP A 78 0.16 -4.40 -20.63
C ASP A 78 -0.48 -3.03 -20.39
N ALA A 79 -1.81 -2.97 -20.26
CA ALA A 79 -2.51 -1.73 -19.93
C ALA A 79 -2.07 -1.13 -18.58
N ALA A 80 -1.84 -1.96 -17.55
CA ALA A 80 -1.33 -1.51 -16.26
C ALA A 80 0.09 -0.91 -16.39
N THR A 81 0.95 -1.55 -17.18
CA THR A 81 2.31 -1.06 -17.45
C THR A 81 2.29 0.28 -18.17
N GLU A 82 1.42 0.46 -19.16
CA GLU A 82 1.25 1.74 -19.86
C GLU A 82 0.75 2.85 -18.92
N LEU A 83 -0.21 2.54 -18.04
CA LEU A 83 -0.72 3.50 -17.06
C LEU A 83 0.37 3.91 -16.06
N GLN A 84 1.16 2.95 -15.59
CA GLN A 84 2.29 3.23 -14.72
C GLN A 84 3.33 4.12 -15.42
N ALA A 85 3.71 3.79 -16.65
CA ALA A 85 4.64 4.61 -17.44
C ALA A 85 4.12 6.04 -17.66
N LYS A 86 2.81 6.20 -17.92
CA LYS A 86 2.17 7.52 -18.02
C LYS A 86 2.19 8.28 -16.70
N ALA A 87 1.95 7.60 -15.57
CA ALA A 87 2.01 8.21 -14.25
C ALA A 87 3.43 8.69 -13.92
N GLU A 88 4.45 7.86 -14.20
CA GLU A 88 5.86 8.21 -14.03
C GLU A 88 6.25 9.41 -14.92
N HIS A 89 5.88 9.38 -16.20
CA HIS A 89 6.13 10.50 -17.11
C HIS A 89 5.43 11.78 -16.65
N ALA A 90 4.19 11.69 -16.15
CA ALA A 90 3.46 12.84 -15.61
C ALA A 90 4.17 13.42 -14.38
N THR A 91 4.71 12.58 -13.49
CA THR A 91 5.50 13.05 -12.34
C THR A 91 6.79 13.73 -12.80
N ALA A 92 7.52 13.15 -13.75
CA ALA A 92 8.73 13.74 -14.31
C ALA A 92 8.46 15.09 -14.98
N THR A 93 7.38 15.18 -15.77
CA THR A 93 6.98 16.44 -16.45
C THR A 93 6.65 17.53 -15.44
N LYS A 94 5.91 17.20 -14.38
CA LYS A 94 5.57 18.13 -13.31
C LYS A 94 6.83 18.60 -12.57
N ASP A 95 7.78 17.70 -12.31
CA ASP A 95 9.02 18.04 -11.62
C ASP A 95 9.94 18.90 -12.50
N GLU A 96 10.02 18.65 -13.81
CA GLU A 96 10.74 19.48 -14.78
C GLU A 96 10.13 20.90 -14.89
N ALA A 97 8.80 20.99 -14.92
CA ALA A 97 8.10 22.28 -14.92
C ALA A 97 8.36 23.07 -13.62
N LEU A 98 8.36 22.39 -12.47
CA LEU A 98 8.71 23.02 -11.19
C LEU A 98 10.16 23.51 -11.18
N GLN A 99 11.10 22.72 -11.72
CA GLN A 99 12.49 23.12 -11.81
C GLN A 99 12.67 24.37 -12.67
N THR A 100 11.97 24.43 -13.81
CA THR A 100 11.95 25.61 -14.68
C THR A 100 11.46 26.85 -13.92
N LEU A 101 10.33 26.73 -13.22
CA LEU A 101 9.79 27.81 -12.39
C LEU A 101 10.79 28.28 -11.33
N VAL A 102 11.45 27.34 -10.65
CA VAL A 102 12.46 27.63 -9.63
C VAL A 102 13.63 28.41 -10.23
N ASP A 103 14.10 28.03 -11.41
CA ASP A 103 15.23 28.70 -12.06
C ASP A 103 14.86 30.10 -12.55
N ASP A 104 13.65 30.28 -13.09
CA ASP A 104 13.10 31.61 -13.41
C ASP A 104 13.00 32.50 -12.17
N MET A 105 12.48 31.96 -11.06
CA MET A 105 12.41 32.69 -9.79
C MET A 105 13.80 33.10 -9.30
N LYS A 106 14.79 32.22 -9.38
CA LYS A 106 16.18 32.56 -9.01
C LYS A 106 16.74 33.68 -9.88
N MET A 107 16.44 33.70 -11.18
CA MET A 107 16.89 34.78 -12.06
C MET A 107 16.31 36.13 -11.63
N ILE A 108 15.01 36.16 -11.31
CA ILE A 108 14.34 37.38 -10.80
C ILE A 108 14.97 37.83 -9.48
N LEU A 109 15.22 36.91 -8.55
CA LEU A 109 15.82 37.22 -7.26
C LEU A 109 17.23 37.78 -7.41
N ARG A 110 18.07 37.18 -8.26
CA ARG A 110 19.42 37.70 -8.56
C ARG A 110 19.39 39.10 -9.16
N TYR A 111 18.42 39.35 -10.05
CA TYR A 111 18.22 40.69 -10.61
C TYR A 111 17.83 41.69 -9.52
N ALA A 112 16.88 41.34 -8.65
CA ALA A 112 16.42 42.19 -7.56
C ALA A 112 17.54 42.51 -6.55
N GLU A 113 18.34 41.51 -6.16
CA GLU A 113 19.50 41.68 -5.28
C GLU A 113 20.51 42.69 -5.86
N ASN A 114 20.85 42.55 -7.14
CA ASN A 114 21.75 43.47 -7.82
C ASN A 114 21.16 44.88 -7.94
N ALA A 115 19.88 44.99 -8.29
CA ALA A 115 19.19 46.28 -8.49
C ALA A 115 19.01 47.06 -7.19
N THR A 116 18.88 46.37 -6.05
CA THR A 116 18.67 46.96 -4.73
C THR A 116 19.95 47.09 -3.91
N HIS A 117 21.10 46.70 -4.47
CA HIS A 117 22.36 46.61 -3.74
C HIS A 117 22.25 45.77 -2.45
N PHE A 118 21.50 44.66 -2.52
CA PHE A 118 21.26 43.74 -1.40
C PHE A 118 20.54 44.36 -0.19
N ASP A 119 19.75 45.41 -0.40
CA ASP A 119 18.93 46.00 0.65
C ASP A 119 17.78 45.07 1.10
N ASP A 120 17.84 44.58 2.33
CA ASP A 120 16.86 43.65 2.93
C ASP A 120 15.45 44.24 2.99
N ALA A 121 15.32 45.56 3.17
CA ALA A 121 14.01 46.22 3.19
C ALA A 121 13.34 46.16 1.81
N SER A 122 14.11 46.35 0.74
CA SER A 122 13.63 46.27 -0.63
C SER A 122 13.33 44.83 -1.06
N LEU A 123 14.14 43.86 -0.65
CA LEU A 123 13.91 42.44 -0.98
C LEU A 123 12.62 41.88 -0.33
N LYS A 124 12.26 42.37 0.86
CA LYS A 124 11.01 41.98 1.54
C LYS A 124 9.75 42.26 0.73
N PHE A 125 9.75 43.24 -0.18
CA PHE A 125 8.61 43.48 -1.07
C PHE A 125 8.33 42.30 -2.01
N LEU A 126 9.35 41.48 -2.31
CA LEU A 126 9.22 40.26 -3.11
C LEU A 126 8.89 39.02 -2.26
N GLY A 127 8.64 39.20 -0.95
CA GLY A 127 8.51 38.09 -0.01
C GLY A 127 9.82 37.34 0.23
N TRP A 128 10.95 37.88 -0.24
CA TRP A 128 12.29 37.34 -0.06
C TRP A 128 12.99 38.10 1.06
N GLY A 129 13.53 37.39 2.05
CA GLY A 129 14.14 38.00 3.23
C GLY A 129 13.18 38.06 4.43
N GLY A 130 13.62 37.42 5.51
CA GLY A 130 12.82 37.20 6.73
C GLY A 130 12.62 35.71 7.01
N ARG A 131 12.63 35.33 8.30
CA ARG A 131 12.22 33.97 8.71
C ARG A 131 10.81 33.74 8.19
N HIS A 132 10.62 32.77 7.29
CA HIS A 132 9.28 32.26 7.00
C HIS A 132 8.60 31.96 8.33
N VAL A 133 7.49 32.65 8.61
CA VAL A 133 6.64 32.29 9.73
C VAL A 133 6.29 30.84 9.49
N ARG A 134 6.65 29.96 10.43
CA ARG A 134 6.31 28.54 10.31
C ARG A 134 4.81 28.48 10.09
N THR A 135 4.39 27.92 8.96
CA THR A 135 2.98 27.67 8.69
C THR A 135 2.43 26.96 9.91
N SER A 136 1.38 27.52 10.51
CA SER A 136 0.74 26.93 11.69
C SER A 136 0.32 25.52 11.31
N LEU A 137 0.90 24.52 11.98
CA LEU A 137 0.41 23.15 11.87
C LEU A 137 -1.05 23.17 12.34
N GLN A 138 -1.95 22.61 11.54
CA GLN A 138 -3.31 22.33 11.99
C GLN A 138 -3.28 21.04 12.82
N ALA A 139 -4.15 20.93 13.82
CA ALA A 139 -4.35 19.65 14.51
C ALA A 139 -4.85 18.61 13.49
N PRO A 140 -4.56 17.32 13.69
CA PRO A 140 -5.12 16.27 12.83
C PRO A 140 -6.65 16.24 12.95
N GLY A 141 -7.33 15.77 11.90
CA GLY A 141 -8.77 15.54 11.94
C GLY A 141 -9.17 14.33 12.77
N GLN A 142 -10.45 13.99 12.71
CA GLN A 142 -11.03 12.85 13.40
C GLN A 142 -10.54 11.51 12.83
N THR A 143 -10.04 10.61 13.69
CA THR A 143 -9.77 9.22 13.32
C THR A 143 -11.06 8.47 13.05
N ARG A 144 -11.04 7.59 12.03
CA ARG A 144 -12.26 6.95 11.53
C ARG A 144 -12.25 5.46 11.82
N SER A 145 -13.43 4.87 11.81
CA SER A 145 -13.61 3.41 11.83
C SER A 145 -12.84 2.73 12.98
N LEU A 146 -12.90 3.30 14.19
CA LEU A 146 -12.36 2.60 15.36
C LEU A 146 -13.18 1.33 15.60
N GLU A 147 -12.49 0.20 15.70
CA GLU A 147 -13.06 -1.13 15.95
C GLU A 147 -12.21 -1.89 16.97
N ALA A 148 -12.85 -2.84 17.69
CA ALA A 148 -12.20 -3.74 18.63
C ALA A 148 -12.35 -5.20 18.16
N PRO A 149 -11.64 -5.63 17.10
CA PRO A 149 -11.92 -6.93 16.48
C PRO A 149 -11.49 -8.12 17.36
N ARG A 150 -10.64 -7.90 18.38
CA ARG A 150 -10.22 -8.94 19.32
C ARG A 150 -10.16 -8.38 20.74
N GLN A 151 -10.78 -9.07 21.69
CA GLN A 151 -10.77 -8.71 23.11
C GLN A 151 -10.79 -9.96 24.00
N GLY A 152 -10.27 -9.85 25.21
CA GLY A 152 -10.26 -10.92 26.21
C GLY A 152 -10.04 -10.37 27.62
N GLU A 153 -9.88 -11.27 28.59
CA GLU A 153 -9.76 -10.87 29.99
C GLU A 153 -8.53 -10.00 30.22
N GLY A 154 -8.76 -8.72 30.54
CA GLY A 154 -7.70 -7.74 30.77
C GLY A 154 -6.85 -7.34 29.54
N TRP A 155 -7.30 -7.62 28.32
CA TRP A 155 -6.64 -7.14 27.10
C TRP A 155 -7.61 -6.87 25.94
N ILE A 156 -7.25 -5.92 25.08
CA ILE A 156 -8.02 -5.54 23.90
C ILE A 156 -7.09 -5.13 22.76
N PHE A 157 -7.45 -5.53 21.54
CA PHE A 157 -6.81 -5.08 20.31
C PHE A 157 -7.76 -4.14 19.59
N LEU A 158 -7.27 -2.93 19.29
CA LEU A 158 -7.99 -1.87 18.61
C LEU A 158 -7.34 -1.61 17.25
N ASP A 159 -8.17 -1.37 16.24
CA ASP A 159 -7.78 -1.00 14.89
C ASP A 159 -8.63 0.20 14.41
N TRP A 160 -8.04 1.11 13.65
CA TRP A 160 -8.73 2.30 13.12
C TRP A 160 -8.14 2.77 11.79
N LYS A 161 -8.70 3.85 11.25
CA LYS A 161 -8.25 4.52 10.02
C LYS A 161 -7.74 5.93 10.32
N GLU A 162 -6.75 6.36 9.54
CA GLU A 162 -6.23 7.72 9.61
C GLU A 162 -7.31 8.76 9.25
N PRO A 163 -7.20 10.00 9.79
CA PRO A 163 -8.05 11.12 9.38
C PRO A 163 -7.86 11.46 7.90
N ASP A 164 -8.94 11.84 7.21
CA ASP A 164 -8.87 12.37 5.84
C ASP A 164 -8.50 13.87 5.81
N ASP A 165 -8.85 14.60 6.87
CA ASP A 165 -8.72 16.06 6.96
C ASP A 165 -7.77 16.47 8.10
N GLY A 166 -7.26 17.70 8.02
CA GLY A 166 -6.41 18.31 9.03
C GLY A 166 -4.90 18.13 8.79
N GLY A 167 -4.11 18.29 9.87
CA GLY A 167 -2.65 18.18 9.79
C GLY A 167 -2.15 16.73 9.83
N LYS A 168 -0.96 16.49 9.23
CA LYS A 168 -0.29 15.18 9.26
C LYS A 168 -0.18 14.63 10.68
N VAL A 169 -0.65 13.39 10.87
CA VAL A 169 -0.60 12.67 12.15
C VAL A 169 0.85 12.32 12.50
N ALA A 170 1.22 12.45 13.77
CA ALA A 170 2.51 11.99 14.31
C ALA A 170 2.35 10.75 15.20
N ALA A 171 1.25 10.66 15.95
CA ALA A 171 0.91 9.52 16.80
C ALA A 171 -0.61 9.52 17.10
N TYR A 172 -1.10 8.43 17.66
CA TYR A 172 -2.47 8.24 18.12
C TYR A 172 -2.47 8.04 19.63
N LYS A 173 -3.38 8.68 20.34
CA LYS A 173 -3.61 8.50 21.78
C LYS A 173 -4.92 7.77 21.98
N VAL A 174 -4.88 6.70 22.77
CA VAL A 174 -6.06 5.92 23.13
C VAL A 174 -6.49 6.29 24.54
N ARG A 175 -7.77 6.66 24.69
CA ARG A 175 -8.39 6.87 26.00
C ARG A 175 -9.47 5.84 26.23
N ARG A 176 -9.70 5.52 27.51
CA ARG A 176 -10.84 4.73 27.97
C ARG A 176 -11.63 5.46 29.05
N ARG A 177 -12.92 5.15 29.17
CA ARG A 177 -13.73 5.47 30.35
C ARG A 177 -14.59 4.27 30.74
N GLU A 178 -14.99 4.20 32.00
CA GLU A 178 -16.00 3.23 32.44
C GLU A 178 -17.39 3.61 31.87
N GLU A 179 -18.19 2.61 31.49
CA GLU A 179 -19.57 2.84 31.04
C GLU A 179 -20.37 3.58 32.14
N GLY A 180 -20.79 4.82 31.85
CA GLY A 180 -21.50 5.69 32.80
C GLY A 180 -20.61 6.67 33.59
N SER A 181 -19.28 6.61 33.43
CA SER A 181 -18.36 7.62 33.94
C SER A 181 -18.14 8.73 32.89
N GLU A 182 -17.89 9.96 33.34
CA GLU A 182 -17.45 11.06 32.44
C GLU A 182 -15.92 11.17 32.36
N ASN A 183 -15.20 10.37 33.14
CA ASN A 183 -13.74 10.48 33.27
C ASN A 183 -13.02 9.61 32.25
N TRP A 184 -12.42 10.25 31.24
CA TRP A 184 -11.51 9.62 30.28
C TRP A 184 -10.09 9.52 30.84
N VAL A 185 -9.47 8.35 30.67
CA VAL A 185 -8.11 8.04 31.11
C VAL A 185 -7.27 7.63 29.90
N ASP A 186 -6.09 8.22 29.75
CA ASP A 186 -5.10 7.86 28.74
C ASP A 186 -4.54 6.44 29.05
N VAL A 187 -4.68 5.50 28.11
CA VAL A 187 -4.31 4.10 28.30
C VAL A 187 -3.22 3.60 27.36
N GLY A 188 -2.94 4.35 26.28
CA GLY A 188 -1.91 3.96 25.33
C GLY A 188 -1.62 5.05 24.31
N THR A 189 -0.51 4.86 23.61
CA THR A 189 -0.11 5.68 22.47
C THR A 189 0.42 4.76 21.38
N ALA A 190 0.00 4.97 20.14
CA ALA A 190 0.41 4.22 18.96
C ALA A 190 0.99 5.15 17.89
N ILE A 191 1.90 4.65 17.07
CA ILE A 191 2.36 5.35 15.86
C ILE A 191 1.57 4.86 14.64
N GLU A 192 1.24 3.58 14.64
CA GLU A 192 0.42 2.92 13.63
C GLU A 192 -1.08 3.02 13.98
N THR A 193 -1.94 2.59 13.06
CA THR A 193 -3.40 2.63 13.23
C THR A 193 -3.97 1.42 14.00
N GLU A 194 -3.11 0.70 14.72
CA GLU A 194 -3.49 -0.43 15.56
C GLU A 194 -2.74 -0.40 16.89
N ILE A 195 -3.35 -0.93 17.95
CA ILE A 195 -2.69 -1.14 19.24
C ILE A 195 -3.29 -2.31 20.00
N THR A 196 -2.46 -3.05 20.72
CA THR A 196 -2.89 -3.99 21.75
C THR A 196 -2.69 -3.37 23.13
N LEU A 197 -3.77 -3.17 23.87
CA LEU A 197 -3.74 -2.76 25.27
C LEU A 197 -3.82 -4.00 26.16
N SER A 198 -2.84 -4.17 27.04
CA SER A 198 -2.82 -5.24 28.04
C SER A 198 -2.91 -4.67 29.46
N GLY A 199 -3.20 -5.53 30.45
CA GLY A 199 -3.29 -5.13 31.86
C GLY A 199 -4.49 -4.23 32.17
N GLN A 200 -5.58 -4.36 31.42
CA GLN A 200 -6.82 -3.64 31.70
C GLN A 200 -7.58 -4.31 32.85
N PRO A 201 -8.36 -3.55 33.65
CA PRO A 201 -9.23 -4.13 34.66
C PRO A 201 -10.25 -5.08 34.01
N SER A 202 -10.39 -6.29 34.55
CA SER A 202 -11.33 -7.28 34.03
C SER A 202 -12.71 -7.18 34.69
N SER A 203 -13.71 -7.79 34.06
CA SER A 203 -15.12 -7.83 34.44
C SER A 203 -15.85 -6.48 34.43
N GLN A 204 -15.36 -5.50 33.65
CA GLN A 204 -15.97 -4.18 33.54
C GLN A 204 -16.11 -3.74 32.08
N ARG A 205 -17.10 -2.87 31.82
CA ARG A 205 -17.37 -2.32 30.50
C ARG A 205 -16.67 -0.99 30.35
N PHE A 206 -15.85 -0.88 29.31
CA PHE A 206 -15.13 0.33 28.97
C PHE A 206 -15.53 0.83 27.60
N GLU A 207 -15.60 2.14 27.46
CA GLU A 207 -15.68 2.82 26.19
C GLU A 207 -14.29 3.33 25.82
N PHE A 208 -13.86 3.06 24.59
CA PHE A 208 -12.58 3.48 24.05
C PHE A 208 -12.78 4.48 22.92
N HIS A 209 -11.92 5.48 22.84
CA HIS A 209 -11.79 6.34 21.66
C HIS A 209 -10.31 6.62 21.37
N VAL A 210 -10.02 7.01 20.14
CA VAL A 210 -8.67 7.36 19.69
C VAL A 210 -8.65 8.83 19.26
N LEU A 211 -7.60 9.55 19.60
CA LEU A 211 -7.33 10.88 19.03
C LEU A 211 -6.01 10.86 18.25
N ALA A 212 -6.01 11.43 17.06
CA ALA A 212 -4.77 11.69 16.33
C ALA A 212 -4.04 12.90 16.93
N ILE A 213 -2.72 12.85 17.02
CA ILE A 213 -1.88 13.88 17.65
C ILE A 213 -0.76 14.28 16.71
N ASN A 214 -0.48 15.58 16.64
CA ASN A 214 0.73 16.12 16.04
C ASN A 214 1.29 17.28 16.90
N LYS A 215 2.31 17.99 16.38
CA LYS A 215 2.92 19.12 17.11
C LYS A 215 1.98 20.33 17.30
N ALA A 216 0.87 20.41 16.57
CA ALA A 216 -0.14 21.44 16.76
C ALA A 216 -1.07 21.13 17.94
N GLY A 217 -1.28 19.85 18.24
CA GLY A 217 -2.16 19.39 19.31
C GLY A 217 -2.84 18.06 18.99
N GLU A 218 -3.89 17.80 19.75
CA GLU A 218 -4.77 16.64 19.60
C GLU A 218 -5.94 16.99 18.68
N GLY A 219 -6.29 16.07 17.78
CA GLY A 219 -7.47 16.15 16.92
C GLY A 219 -8.75 15.75 17.66
N GLU A 220 -9.86 15.73 16.93
CA GLU A 220 -11.14 15.25 17.45
C GLU A 220 -11.11 13.74 17.74
N ALA A 221 -11.85 13.32 18.77
CA ALA A 221 -11.94 11.91 19.15
C ALA A 221 -12.73 11.11 18.10
N SER A 222 -12.28 9.88 17.82
CA SER A 222 -13.00 8.92 16.97
C SER A 222 -14.40 8.59 17.47
N ASN A 223 -15.12 7.77 16.71
CA ASN A 223 -16.25 7.02 17.25
C ASN A 223 -15.83 6.22 18.51
N GLY A 224 -16.74 6.13 19.48
CA GLY A 224 -16.54 5.33 20.69
C GLY A 224 -16.82 3.85 20.44
N VAL A 225 -15.97 2.97 20.97
CA VAL A 225 -16.16 1.51 20.93
C VAL A 225 -16.31 0.98 22.35
N LEU A 226 -17.43 0.30 22.61
CA LEU A 226 -17.67 -0.38 23.87
C LEU A 226 -17.07 -1.78 23.83
N ALA A 227 -16.29 -2.12 24.85
CA ALA A 227 -15.72 -3.44 25.03
C ALA A 227 -15.88 -3.92 26.47
N VAL A 228 -16.07 -5.23 26.63
CA VAL A 228 -16.14 -5.90 27.93
C VAL A 228 -14.84 -6.69 28.09
N LEU A 229 -14.05 -6.33 29.10
CA LEU A 229 -12.74 -6.91 29.37
C LEU A 229 -12.75 -7.75 30.64
#